data_AF-A0A4U1IQ78-F1
#
_entry.id   AF-A0A4U1IQ78-F1
#
_cell.length_a   1.000
_cell.length_b   1.000
_cell.length_c   1.000
_cell.angle_alpha   90.00
_cell.angle_beta   90.00
_cell.angle_gamma   90.00
#
_symmetry.space_group_name_H-M   'P 1'
#
loop_
_entity.id
_entity.type
_entity.pdbx_description
1 polymer ?
#
loop_
_entity_poly.entity_id
_entity_poly.type
_entity_poly.pdbx_seq_one_letter_code
_entity_poly.pdbx_strand_id
1 'polypeptide(L)'
;MTLPVEIGSRIERRVLSIDSAYDEDTVEVQRMRDSLYAGLGGRVVRFGRTLTERSTVLAALRVAAEEARPYAAILVTSHGEPSRVLDTNSPKGLLLADDFPEDELRLWAENRALHFMCCDTGAGPLLARLAGLGARLVVGFEGKPRWHSPEGRQRWREFDAETVRAVIDTLDPKAVDEIRVRWLGLVEAWLVTAPPGYAQDLRDMRQTLGTMVIL
;
A
#
# COMPACT_ATOMS: atom_id res chain seq x y z
N MET A 1 -0.06 15.97 32.11
CA MET A 1 -0.96 14.81 32.08
C MET A 1 -0.65 14.02 30.81
N THR A 2 0.21 13.01 30.94
CA THR A 2 0.49 12.04 29.87
C THR A 2 -0.59 10.98 29.95
N LEU A 3 -1.42 10.88 28.90
CA LEU A 3 -2.38 9.78 28.79
C LEU A 3 -1.60 8.46 28.67
N PRO A 4 -2.03 7.38 29.35
CA PRO A 4 -1.42 6.08 29.18
C PRO A 4 -1.74 5.61 27.75
N VAL A 5 -0.71 5.54 26.90
CA VAL A 5 -0.81 4.79 25.65
C VAL A 5 -0.84 3.33 26.05
N GLU A 6 -1.97 2.64 25.85
CA GLU A 6 -2.02 1.19 26.01
C GLU A 6 -1.02 0.56 25.04
N ILE A 7 0.13 0.14 25.58
CA ILE A 7 1.22 -0.51 24.84
C ILE A 7 0.77 -1.88 24.30
N GLY A 8 -0.34 -2.43 24.82
CA GLY A 8 -0.87 -3.76 24.51
C GLY A 8 -1.52 -3.93 23.13
N SER A 9 -1.88 -2.89 22.38
CA SER A 9 -2.58 -3.04 21.09
C SER A 9 -1.69 -2.88 19.86
N ARG A 10 -0.53 -2.23 19.98
CA ARG A 10 0.37 -1.93 18.84
C ARG A 10 1.45 -2.97 18.59
N ILE A 11 1.88 -3.71 19.62
CA ILE A 11 2.92 -4.77 19.48
C ILE A 11 2.38 -5.99 18.71
N GLU A 12 1.07 -6.24 18.76
CA GLU A 12 0.40 -7.29 17.98
C GLU A 12 0.17 -6.89 16.51
N ARG A 13 0.34 -5.61 16.15
CA ARG A 13 0.11 -5.08 14.80
C ARG A 13 1.40 -5.03 14.00
N ARG A 14 2.09 -6.17 13.89
CA ARG A 14 3.32 -6.27 13.08
C ARG A 14 3.01 -5.89 11.63
N VAL A 15 3.69 -4.88 11.13
CA VAL A 15 3.57 -4.45 9.72
C VAL A 15 4.78 -4.92 8.93
N LEU A 16 4.55 -5.48 7.74
CA LEU A 16 5.60 -5.66 6.74
C LEU A 16 5.46 -4.54 5.71
N SER A 17 6.35 -3.55 5.75
CA SER A 17 6.39 -2.52 4.72
C SER A 17 7.37 -2.92 3.62
N ILE A 18 6.92 -2.81 2.39
CA ILE A 18 7.65 -3.13 1.17
C ILE A 18 7.72 -1.86 0.32
N ASP A 19 8.95 -1.40 0.05
CA ASP A 19 9.20 -0.20 -0.75
C ASP A 19 10.12 -0.56 -1.92
N SER A 20 9.63 -0.43 -3.16
CA SER A 20 10.47 -0.63 -4.35
C SER A 20 11.17 0.70 -4.68
N ALA A 21 12.45 0.80 -4.35
CA ALA A 21 13.23 2.05 -4.34
C ALA A 21 13.61 2.57 -5.75
N TYR A 22 12.62 2.92 -6.57
CA TYR A 22 12.83 3.38 -7.95
C TYR A 22 12.80 4.91 -8.14
N ASP A 23 12.58 5.70 -7.08
CA ASP A 23 12.52 7.17 -7.16
C ASP A 23 13.40 7.82 -6.09
N GLU A 24 14.23 8.82 -6.45
CA GLU A 24 15.09 9.57 -5.52
C GLU A 24 14.27 10.38 -4.49
N ASP A 25 13.02 10.71 -4.84
CA ASP A 25 12.05 11.38 -3.95
C ASP A 25 11.42 10.43 -2.91
N THR A 26 11.77 9.13 -2.93
CA THR A 26 11.33 8.14 -1.93
C THR A 26 11.84 8.44 -0.52
N VAL A 27 12.92 9.21 -0.33
CA VAL A 27 13.49 9.46 1.01
C VAL A 27 12.55 10.22 1.94
N GLU A 28 11.76 11.17 1.44
CA GLU A 28 10.79 11.90 2.27
C GLU A 28 9.53 11.08 2.58
N VAL A 29 9.03 10.35 1.58
CA VAL A 29 7.93 9.38 1.75
C VAL A 29 8.35 8.31 2.77
N GLN A 30 9.59 7.86 2.66
CA GLN A 30 10.23 6.93 3.58
C GLN A 30 10.34 7.49 4.98
N ARG A 31 10.84 8.72 5.19
CA ARG A 31 10.92 9.31 6.55
C ARG A 31 9.56 9.46 7.20
N MET A 32 8.55 9.87 6.43
CA MET A 32 7.18 9.93 6.90
C MET A 32 6.68 8.55 7.33
N ARG A 33 6.92 7.53 6.51
CA ARG A 33 6.49 6.15 6.78
C ARG A 33 7.27 5.48 7.89
N ASP A 34 8.59 5.64 7.96
CA ASP A 34 9.43 5.20 9.09
C ASP A 34 8.90 5.80 10.40
N SER A 35 8.40 7.05 10.38
CA SER A 35 7.73 7.69 11.52
C SER A 35 6.33 7.12 11.80
N LEU A 36 5.57 6.74 10.77
CA LEU A 36 4.27 6.07 10.91
C LEU A 36 4.40 4.63 11.46
N TYR A 37 5.49 3.95 11.11
CA TYR A 37 5.80 2.58 11.55
C TYR A 37 6.58 2.53 12.86
N ALA A 38 7.14 3.67 13.30
CA ALA A 38 7.84 3.79 14.56
C ALA A 38 6.93 3.32 15.72
N GLY A 39 7.29 2.19 16.32
CA GLY A 39 6.55 1.60 17.44
C GLY A 39 5.51 0.52 17.08
N LEU A 40 5.36 0.12 15.81
CA LEU A 40 4.42 -0.94 15.37
C LEU A 40 5.01 -2.36 15.36
N GLY A 41 6.18 -2.61 15.97
CA GLY A 41 6.81 -3.94 15.97
C GLY A 41 7.08 -4.53 14.58
N GLY A 42 6.98 -3.71 13.53
CA GLY A 42 7.01 -4.10 12.13
C GLY A 42 8.43 -4.17 11.54
N ARG A 43 8.52 -4.75 10.35
CA ARG A 43 9.74 -4.87 9.54
C ARG A 43 9.56 -4.03 8.28
N VAL A 44 10.49 -3.12 8.02
CA VAL A 44 10.61 -2.44 6.72
C VAL A 44 11.59 -3.23 5.86
N VAL A 45 11.14 -3.66 4.69
CA VAL A 45 11.97 -4.31 3.68
C VAL A 45 12.02 -3.38 2.47
N ARG A 46 13.25 -3.00 2.11
CA ARG A 46 13.53 -2.14 0.96
C ARG A 46 13.94 -3.03 -0.21
N PHE A 47 13.32 -2.86 -1.37
CA PHE A 47 13.64 -3.60 -2.58
C PHE A 47 14.44 -2.76 -3.55
N GLY A 48 15.48 -3.39 -4.10
CA GLY A 48 16.61 -2.79 -4.77
C GLY A 48 16.91 -3.54 -6.07
N ARG A 49 15.97 -3.45 -7.01
CA ARG A 49 16.20 -3.58 -8.46
C ARG A 49 16.32 -5.00 -9.04
N THR A 50 16.20 -6.12 -8.30
CA THR A 50 16.46 -7.47 -8.89
C THR A 50 15.51 -8.62 -8.49
N LEU A 51 15.41 -9.65 -9.34
CA LEU A 51 14.53 -10.85 -9.21
C LEU A 51 14.74 -11.73 -7.96
N THR A 52 15.85 -11.58 -7.22
CA THR A 52 16.19 -12.39 -6.03
C THR A 52 15.32 -12.07 -4.81
N GLU A 53 14.51 -11.02 -4.90
CA GLU A 53 13.87 -10.32 -3.77
C GLU A 53 12.55 -10.96 -3.31
N ARG A 54 11.82 -11.62 -4.22
CA ARG A 54 10.60 -12.40 -3.90
C ARG A 54 10.86 -13.46 -2.84
N SER A 55 11.96 -14.21 -2.97
CA SER A 55 12.34 -15.26 -2.01
C SER A 55 12.58 -14.70 -0.61
N THR A 56 13.09 -13.47 -0.49
CA THR A 56 13.29 -12.81 0.80
C THR A 56 11.96 -12.44 1.46
N VAL A 57 10.96 -11.95 0.70
CA VAL A 57 9.61 -11.70 1.24
C VAL A 57 9.00 -13.00 1.73
N LEU A 58 8.99 -14.03 0.88
CA LEU A 58 8.39 -15.32 1.22
C LEU A 58 9.08 -15.95 2.43
N ALA A 59 10.41 -15.88 2.54
CA ALA A 59 11.13 -16.31 3.72
C ALA A 59 10.73 -15.51 4.96
N ALA A 60 10.59 -14.19 4.87
CA ALA A 60 10.17 -13.35 5.99
C ALA A 60 8.74 -13.66 6.45
N LEU A 61 7.83 -13.94 5.51
CA LEU A 61 6.45 -14.36 5.80
C LEU A 61 6.41 -15.75 6.46
N ARG A 62 7.17 -16.71 5.94
CA ARG A 62 7.30 -18.07 6.49
C ARG A 62 7.83 -18.05 7.92
N VAL A 63 8.95 -17.36 8.15
CA VAL A 63 9.54 -17.23 9.49
C VAL A 63 8.54 -16.58 10.47
N ALA A 64 7.85 -15.51 10.06
CA ALA A 64 6.84 -14.89 10.92
C ALA A 64 5.65 -15.81 11.24
N ALA A 65 5.25 -16.66 10.29
CA ALA A 65 4.21 -17.66 10.51
C ALA A 65 4.69 -18.79 11.45
N GLU A 66 5.91 -19.30 11.25
CA GLU A 66 6.54 -20.33 12.09
C GLU A 66 6.74 -19.86 13.54
N GLU A 67 7.06 -18.58 13.73
CA GLU A 67 7.15 -17.94 15.05
C GLU A 67 5.79 -17.69 15.73
N ALA A 68 4.67 -18.08 15.10
CA ALA A 68 3.31 -17.75 15.53
C ALA A 68 3.07 -16.24 15.73
N ARG A 69 3.78 -15.41 14.95
CA ARG A 69 3.74 -13.95 15.02
C ARG A 69 3.61 -13.35 13.61
N PRO A 70 2.54 -13.67 12.86
CA PRO A 70 2.36 -13.19 11.50
C PRO A 70 2.28 -11.65 11.47
N TYR A 71 2.64 -11.06 10.33
CA TYR A 71 2.33 -9.65 10.08
C TYR A 71 0.82 -9.49 9.96
N ALA A 72 0.25 -8.46 10.59
CA ALA A 72 -1.17 -8.12 10.50
C ALA A 72 -1.48 -7.33 9.22
N ALA A 73 -0.50 -6.57 8.71
CA ALA A 73 -0.62 -5.81 7.48
C ALA A 73 0.66 -5.93 6.64
N ILE A 74 0.49 -6.02 5.31
CA ILE A 74 1.56 -5.89 4.33
C ILE A 74 1.26 -4.65 3.49
N LEU A 75 2.18 -3.70 3.48
CA LEU A 75 2.05 -2.45 2.77
C LEU A 75 3.07 -2.46 1.63
N VAL A 76 2.62 -2.35 0.40
CA VAL A 76 3.46 -2.39 -0.79
C VAL A 76 3.34 -1.07 -1.51
N THR A 77 4.48 -0.44 -1.71
CA THR A 77 4.54 0.92 -2.21
C THR A 77 5.60 1.01 -3.30
N SER A 78 5.21 1.63 -4.41
CA SER A 78 6.07 1.79 -5.57
C SER A 78 5.75 3.11 -6.23
N HIS A 79 6.69 4.04 -6.14
CA HIS A 79 6.65 5.34 -6.80
C HIS A 79 7.86 5.39 -7.73
N GLY A 80 7.64 5.56 -9.04
CA GLY A 80 8.71 5.58 -10.04
C GLY A 80 8.36 4.82 -11.32
N GLU A 81 9.30 4.72 -12.24
CA GLU A 81 9.14 3.95 -13.47
C GLU A 81 10.37 3.03 -13.64
N PRO A 82 10.20 1.69 -13.71
CA PRO A 82 8.95 0.94 -13.64
C PRO A 82 8.49 0.71 -12.19
N SER A 83 7.28 1.17 -11.85
CA SER A 83 6.61 0.89 -10.57
C SER A 83 5.78 -0.40 -10.60
N ARG A 84 6.37 -1.49 -11.11
CA ARG A 84 5.65 -2.75 -11.34
C ARG A 84 5.87 -3.72 -10.18
N VAL A 85 4.98 -3.65 -9.19
CA VAL A 85 4.80 -4.73 -8.19
C VAL A 85 4.20 -5.97 -8.87
N LEU A 86 3.30 -5.72 -9.82
CA LEU A 86 2.71 -6.66 -10.77
C LEU A 86 3.38 -6.46 -12.14
N ASP A 87 3.96 -7.50 -12.74
CA ASP A 87 4.36 -7.45 -14.15
C ASP A 87 3.55 -8.46 -14.94
N THR A 88 2.57 -7.99 -15.71
CA THR A 88 1.76 -8.81 -16.61
C THR A 88 2.56 -9.31 -17.82
N ASN A 89 3.73 -8.72 -18.11
CA ASN A 89 4.55 -9.04 -19.27
C ASN A 89 5.76 -9.94 -18.93
N SER A 90 6.00 -10.20 -17.65
CA SER A 90 7.03 -11.10 -17.17
C SER A 90 6.38 -12.14 -16.28
N PRO A 91 6.47 -13.45 -16.58
CA PRO A 91 6.03 -14.52 -15.68
C PRO A 91 6.81 -14.60 -14.36
N LYS A 92 7.66 -13.60 -14.09
CA LYS A 92 8.46 -13.44 -12.88
C LYS A 92 8.27 -12.05 -12.25
N GLY A 93 7.05 -11.50 -12.27
CA GLY A 93 6.74 -10.19 -11.66
C GLY A 93 7.54 -9.93 -10.37
N LEU A 94 8.04 -8.70 -10.21
CA LEU A 94 9.08 -8.37 -9.23
C LEU A 94 8.71 -8.78 -7.79
N LEU A 95 7.41 -8.74 -7.44
CA LEU A 95 6.91 -9.12 -6.12
C LEU A 95 5.70 -10.04 -6.18
N LEU A 96 4.71 -9.76 -7.04
CA LEU A 96 3.52 -10.60 -7.26
C LEU A 96 3.31 -10.79 -8.77
N ALA A 97 2.77 -11.95 -9.17
CA ALA A 97 2.43 -12.26 -10.56
C ALA A 97 1.04 -12.92 -10.62
N ASP A 98 0.36 -12.77 -11.74
CA ASP A 98 -1.01 -13.26 -11.94
C ASP A 98 -1.13 -14.79 -11.85
N ASP A 99 -0.04 -15.51 -12.07
CA ASP A 99 0.05 -16.97 -12.04
C ASP A 99 0.64 -17.53 -10.74
N PHE A 100 0.73 -16.69 -9.69
CA PHE A 100 1.29 -17.12 -8.41
C PHE A 100 0.63 -18.42 -7.90
N PRO A 101 1.42 -19.39 -7.40
CA PRO A 101 0.91 -20.57 -6.72
C PRO A 101 0.01 -20.18 -5.55
N GLU A 102 -1.08 -20.94 -5.37
CA GLU A 102 -2.10 -20.63 -4.37
C GLU A 102 -1.55 -20.73 -2.94
N ASP A 103 -0.66 -21.68 -2.67
CA ASP A 103 0.04 -21.85 -1.40
C ASP A 103 0.92 -20.64 -1.07
N GLU A 104 1.61 -20.08 -2.07
CA GLU A 104 2.36 -18.85 -1.88
C GLU A 104 1.44 -17.65 -1.66
N LEU A 105 0.35 -17.49 -2.40
CA LEU A 105 -0.60 -16.38 -2.16
C LEU A 105 -1.29 -16.48 -0.80
N ARG A 106 -1.54 -17.70 -0.30
CA ARG A 106 -2.10 -17.89 1.04
C ARG A 106 -1.15 -17.35 2.12
N LEU A 107 0.16 -17.49 1.95
CA LEU A 107 1.16 -16.88 2.85
C LEU A 107 1.08 -15.34 2.89
N TRP A 108 0.63 -14.71 1.80
CA TRP A 108 0.38 -13.27 1.76
C TRP A 108 -0.98 -12.91 2.39
N ALA A 109 -2.04 -13.63 2.01
CA ALA A 109 -3.41 -13.24 2.30
C ALA A 109 -3.86 -13.54 3.74
N GLU A 110 -3.59 -14.74 4.24
CA GLU A 110 -4.33 -15.33 5.36
C GLU A 110 -4.37 -14.45 6.62
N ASN A 111 -5.56 -13.94 6.95
CA ASN A 111 -5.86 -13.10 8.11
C ASN A 111 -5.09 -11.76 8.17
N ARG A 112 -4.75 -11.17 7.02
CA ARG A 112 -3.99 -9.90 6.92
C ARG A 112 -4.72 -8.83 6.12
N ALA A 113 -4.30 -7.58 6.30
CA ALA A 113 -4.57 -6.54 5.33
C ALA A 113 -3.41 -6.36 4.34
N LEU A 114 -3.75 -6.08 3.10
CA LEU A 114 -2.82 -5.84 2.00
C LEU A 114 -3.13 -4.48 1.39
N HIS A 115 -2.16 -3.57 1.35
CA HIS A 115 -2.33 -2.25 0.73
C HIS A 115 -1.29 -2.03 -0.35
N PHE A 116 -1.74 -1.88 -1.59
CA PHE A 116 -0.93 -1.70 -2.77
C PHE A 116 -1.05 -0.26 -3.28
N MET A 117 -0.14 0.62 -2.83
CA MET A 117 0.02 1.96 -3.40
C MET A 117 1.03 1.88 -4.57
N CYS A 118 0.61 1.21 -5.64
CA CYS A 118 1.41 0.96 -6.83
C CYS A 118 0.50 0.74 -8.05
N CYS A 119 1.08 0.80 -9.24
CA CYS A 119 0.33 0.86 -10.50
C CYS A 119 -0.38 -0.47 -10.79
N ASP A 120 -1.60 -0.35 -11.31
CA ASP A 120 -2.35 -1.41 -11.99
C ASP A 120 -2.51 -2.70 -11.16
N THR A 121 -2.43 -2.61 -9.83
CA THR A 121 -2.57 -3.76 -8.93
C THR A 121 -4.01 -4.22 -8.76
N GLY A 122 -4.97 -3.32 -8.97
CA GLY A 122 -6.38 -3.64 -9.09
C GLY A 122 -6.76 -4.19 -10.46
N ALA A 123 -5.89 -4.07 -11.46
CA ALA A 123 -6.17 -4.56 -12.80
C ALA A 123 -5.95 -6.08 -12.83
N GLY A 124 -7.04 -6.85 -12.90
CA GLY A 124 -7.00 -8.30 -13.04
C GLY A 124 -7.39 -9.08 -11.78
N PRO A 125 -7.14 -10.40 -11.75
CA PRO A 125 -7.73 -11.28 -10.74
C PRO A 125 -6.98 -11.28 -9.39
N LEU A 126 -5.78 -10.69 -9.30
CA LEU A 126 -4.90 -10.83 -8.13
C LEU A 126 -5.59 -10.44 -6.81
N LEU A 127 -6.23 -9.26 -6.74
CA LEU A 127 -6.82 -8.79 -5.48
C LEU A 127 -8.00 -9.66 -5.04
N ALA A 128 -8.82 -10.11 -6.01
CA ALA A 128 -9.92 -11.03 -5.74
C ALA A 128 -9.41 -12.40 -5.27
N ARG A 129 -8.29 -12.90 -5.83
CA ARG A 129 -7.64 -14.13 -5.36
C ARG A 129 -7.12 -13.98 -3.94
N LEU A 130 -6.48 -12.86 -3.61
CA LEU A 130 -5.99 -12.58 -2.26
C LEU A 130 -7.15 -12.50 -1.25
N ALA A 131 -8.25 -11.81 -1.59
CA ALA A 131 -9.45 -11.78 -0.77
C ALA A 131 -10.05 -13.18 -0.57
N GLY A 132 -10.19 -13.96 -1.65
CA GLY A 132 -10.68 -15.34 -1.60
C GLY A 132 -9.80 -16.31 -0.79
N LEU A 133 -8.52 -15.98 -0.58
CA LEU A 133 -7.58 -16.74 0.24
C LEU A 133 -7.53 -16.28 1.70
N GLY A 134 -8.46 -15.41 2.12
CA GLY A 134 -8.65 -15.04 3.52
C GLY A 134 -7.94 -13.75 3.93
N ALA A 135 -7.57 -12.89 2.98
CA ALA A 135 -7.23 -11.51 3.32
C ALA A 135 -8.45 -10.81 3.95
N ARG A 136 -8.20 -10.08 5.03
CA ARG A 136 -9.23 -9.28 5.73
C ARG A 136 -9.55 -7.99 5.00
N LEU A 137 -8.56 -7.49 4.26
CA LEU A 137 -8.63 -6.25 3.51
C LEU A 137 -7.62 -6.31 2.37
N VAL A 138 -8.02 -6.00 1.15
CA VAL A 138 -7.14 -5.83 0.01
C VAL A 138 -7.44 -4.50 -0.67
N VAL A 139 -6.45 -3.62 -0.71
CA VAL A 139 -6.55 -2.29 -1.31
C VAL A 139 -5.57 -2.18 -2.47
N GLY A 140 -6.05 -1.72 -3.63
CA GLY A 140 -5.19 -1.41 -4.77
C GLY A 140 -5.87 -0.44 -5.74
N PHE A 141 -5.28 -0.26 -6.91
CA PHE A 141 -5.77 0.70 -7.92
C PHE A 141 -5.70 0.08 -9.31
N GLU A 142 -6.75 0.26 -10.11
CA GLU A 142 -6.67 -0.06 -11.56
C GLU A 142 -5.94 1.03 -12.35
N GLY A 143 -5.86 2.25 -11.80
CA GLY A 143 -5.11 3.36 -12.37
C GLY A 143 -3.79 3.64 -11.65
N LYS A 144 -2.87 4.33 -12.33
CA LYS A 144 -1.57 4.76 -11.79
C LYS A 144 -1.70 6.06 -10.96
N PRO A 145 -1.29 6.07 -9.68
CA PRO A 145 -1.07 7.32 -8.94
C PRO A 145 0.03 8.13 -9.64
N ARG A 146 -0.27 9.39 -10.00
CA ARG A 146 0.66 10.29 -10.70
C ARG A 146 0.51 11.73 -10.25
N TRP A 147 1.58 12.50 -10.38
CA TRP A 147 1.63 13.93 -10.09
C TRP A 147 2.74 14.59 -10.92
N HIS A 148 2.60 15.89 -11.15
CA HIS A 148 3.58 16.72 -11.86
C HIS A 148 4.06 17.88 -10.98
N SER A 149 3.25 18.30 -10.02
CA SER A 149 3.54 19.39 -9.08
C SER A 149 3.92 18.88 -7.68
N PRO A 150 4.70 19.66 -6.92
CA PRO A 150 4.95 19.41 -5.50
C PRO A 150 3.67 19.30 -4.65
N GLU A 151 2.65 20.10 -4.96
CA GLU A 151 1.36 20.10 -4.27
C GLU A 151 0.59 18.81 -4.51
N GLY A 152 0.52 18.35 -5.77
CA GLY A 152 -0.09 17.07 -6.13
C GLY A 152 0.61 15.89 -5.43
N ARG A 153 1.94 15.92 -5.41
CA ARG A 153 2.77 14.95 -4.68
C ARG A 153 2.43 14.93 -3.19
N GLN A 154 2.34 16.09 -2.56
CA GLN A 154 2.04 16.21 -1.14
C GLN A 154 0.64 15.66 -0.81
N ARG A 155 -0.35 15.87 -1.68
CA ARG A 155 -1.69 15.29 -1.50
C ARG A 155 -1.71 13.78 -1.56
N TRP A 156 -0.98 13.19 -2.51
CA TRP A 156 -0.84 11.73 -2.56
C TRP A 156 -0.17 11.15 -1.31
N ARG A 157 0.84 11.85 -0.76
CA ARG A 157 1.50 11.45 0.49
C ARG A 157 0.54 11.49 1.69
N GLU A 158 -0.25 12.56 1.81
CA GLU A 158 -1.25 12.71 2.86
C GLU A 158 -2.33 11.62 2.75
N PHE A 159 -2.86 11.38 1.56
CA PHE A 159 -3.84 10.34 1.31
C PHE A 159 -3.30 8.94 1.66
N ASP A 160 -2.08 8.62 1.22
CA ASP A 160 -1.43 7.34 1.54
C ASP A 160 -1.24 7.17 3.05
N ALA A 161 -0.76 8.20 3.75
CA ALA A 161 -0.57 8.16 5.19
C ALA A 161 -1.87 7.90 5.95
N GLU A 162 -2.96 8.54 5.55
CA GLU A 162 -4.29 8.32 6.14
C GLU A 162 -4.81 6.91 5.86
N THR A 163 -4.67 6.44 4.62
CA THR A 163 -5.10 5.10 4.21
C THR A 163 -4.31 4.01 4.92
N VAL A 164 -2.99 4.12 4.97
CA VAL A 164 -2.11 3.19 5.69
C VAL A 164 -2.48 3.12 7.17
N ARG A 165 -2.78 4.26 7.81
CA ARG A 165 -3.19 4.28 9.21
C ARG A 165 -4.50 3.52 9.40
N ALA A 166 -5.50 3.72 8.54
CA ALA A 166 -6.75 2.97 8.60
C ALA A 166 -6.55 1.47 8.36
N VAL A 167 -5.72 1.09 7.39
CA VAL A 167 -5.35 -0.30 7.10
C VAL A 167 -4.77 -0.96 8.35
N ILE A 168 -3.80 -0.33 9.01
CA ILE A 168 -3.13 -0.86 10.20
C ILE A 168 -4.08 -0.94 11.40
N ASP A 169 -4.90 0.09 11.61
CA ASP A 169 -5.67 0.23 12.85
C ASP A 169 -7.01 -0.51 12.83
N THR A 170 -7.62 -0.68 11.66
CA THR A 170 -8.98 -1.22 11.53
C THR A 170 -9.05 -2.55 10.81
N LEU A 171 -8.20 -2.76 9.78
CA LEU A 171 -8.31 -3.88 8.85
C LEU A 171 -9.71 -3.99 8.22
N ASP A 172 -10.42 -2.86 8.06
CA ASP A 172 -11.82 -2.79 7.60
C ASP A 172 -11.92 -2.07 6.24
N PRO A 173 -12.45 -2.73 5.19
CA PRO A 173 -12.76 -2.11 3.90
C PRO A 173 -13.55 -0.80 4.01
N LYS A 174 -14.52 -0.74 4.92
CA LYS A 174 -15.39 0.44 5.07
C LYS A 174 -14.62 1.67 5.53
N ALA A 175 -13.67 1.50 6.46
CA ALA A 175 -12.84 2.60 6.95
C ALA A 175 -11.98 3.20 5.84
N VAL A 176 -11.47 2.37 4.93
CA VAL A 176 -10.71 2.83 3.76
C VAL A 176 -11.61 3.52 2.74
N ASP A 177 -12.81 2.99 2.52
CA ASP A 177 -13.78 3.61 1.61
C ASP A 177 -14.24 5.00 2.08
N GLU A 178 -14.48 5.17 3.39
CA GLU A 178 -14.81 6.48 3.96
C GLU A 178 -13.69 7.52 3.74
N ILE A 179 -12.43 7.10 3.80
CA ILE A 179 -11.28 7.94 3.45
C ILE A 179 -11.33 8.30 1.96
N ARG A 180 -11.52 7.31 1.07
CA ARG A 180 -11.65 7.53 -0.38
C ARG A 180 -12.74 8.56 -0.70
N VAL A 181 -13.94 8.39 -0.15
CA VAL A 181 -15.09 9.29 -0.36
C VAL A 181 -14.79 10.70 0.13
N ARG A 182 -14.23 10.85 1.34
CA ARG A 182 -13.83 12.17 1.86
C ARG A 182 -12.79 12.84 0.96
N TRP A 183 -11.79 12.11 0.52
CA TRP A 183 -10.74 12.64 -0.35
C TRP A 183 -11.26 13.07 -1.72
N LEU A 184 -12.21 12.32 -2.31
CA LEU A 184 -12.90 12.75 -3.53
C LEU A 184 -13.60 14.10 -3.31
N GLY A 185 -14.28 14.30 -2.18
CA GLY A 185 -14.88 15.59 -1.83
C GLY A 185 -13.88 16.73 -1.66
N LEU A 186 -12.72 16.46 -1.04
CA LEU A 186 -11.65 17.45 -0.89
C LEU A 186 -11.04 17.84 -2.25
N VAL A 187 -10.81 16.86 -3.12
CA VAL A 187 -10.28 17.08 -4.47
C VAL A 187 -11.22 17.96 -5.29
N GLU A 188 -12.52 17.71 -5.26
CA GLU A 188 -13.52 18.57 -5.92
C GLU A 188 -13.50 20.01 -5.38
N ALA A 189 -13.39 20.18 -4.06
CA ALA A 189 -13.31 21.50 -3.46
C ALA A 189 -12.02 22.26 -3.88
N TRP A 190 -10.88 21.58 -3.94
CA TRP A 190 -9.60 22.19 -4.32
C TRP A 190 -9.52 22.52 -5.82
N LEU A 191 -10.19 21.74 -6.67
CA LEU A 191 -10.21 21.97 -8.12
C LEU A 191 -10.76 23.35 -8.49
N VAL A 192 -11.67 23.91 -7.69
CA VAL A 192 -12.29 25.23 -7.92
C VAL A 192 -11.26 26.36 -7.94
N THR A 193 -10.21 26.27 -7.13
CA THR A 193 -9.25 27.36 -6.91
C THR A 193 -7.82 27.00 -7.31
N ALA A 194 -7.57 25.78 -7.81
CA ALA A 194 -6.22 25.31 -8.10
C ALA A 194 -5.63 25.97 -9.36
N PRO A 195 -4.32 26.34 -9.35
CA PRO A 195 -3.62 26.77 -10.55
C PRO A 195 -3.54 25.62 -11.58
N PRO A 196 -3.36 25.89 -12.90
CA PRO A 196 -3.51 24.89 -13.96
C PRO A 196 -2.72 23.59 -13.76
N GLY A 197 -1.46 23.67 -13.32
CA GLY A 197 -0.62 22.48 -13.09
C GLY A 197 -1.14 21.62 -11.93
N TYR A 198 -1.46 22.23 -10.80
CA TYR A 198 -2.04 21.52 -9.65
C TYR A 198 -3.45 21.01 -9.95
N ALA A 199 -4.24 21.77 -10.70
CA ALA A 199 -5.57 21.35 -11.12
C ALA A 199 -5.52 20.07 -11.98
N GLN A 200 -4.50 19.90 -12.81
CA GLN A 200 -4.31 18.65 -13.56
C GLN A 200 -4.02 17.47 -12.63
N ASP A 201 -3.11 17.66 -11.65
CA ASP A 201 -2.82 16.61 -10.66
C ASP A 201 -4.06 16.22 -9.84
N LEU A 202 -4.91 17.18 -9.48
CA LEU A 202 -6.17 16.91 -8.80
C LEU A 202 -7.16 16.13 -9.67
N ARG A 203 -7.27 16.43 -10.97
CA ARG A 203 -8.11 15.65 -11.89
C ARG A 203 -7.60 14.21 -12.02
N ASP A 204 -6.29 14.05 -12.12
CA ASP A 204 -5.63 12.74 -12.17
C ASP A 204 -5.85 11.97 -10.86
N MET A 205 -5.69 12.62 -9.71
CA MET A 205 -5.96 12.04 -8.40
C MET A 205 -7.42 11.59 -8.28
N ARG A 206 -8.37 12.43 -8.69
CA ARG A 206 -9.80 12.06 -8.71
C ARG A 206 -10.04 10.81 -9.54
N GLN A 207 -9.48 10.77 -10.75
CA GLN A 207 -9.63 9.62 -11.64
C GLN A 207 -9.06 8.35 -10.98
N THR A 208 -7.84 8.40 -10.46
CA THR A 208 -7.20 7.23 -9.84
C THR A 208 -7.92 6.79 -8.55
N LEU A 209 -8.38 7.71 -7.71
CA LEU A 209 -9.21 7.36 -6.55
C LEU A 209 -10.51 6.66 -6.96
N GLY A 210 -11.10 7.03 -8.11
CA GLY A 210 -12.26 6.34 -8.68
C GLY A 210 -11.97 4.91 -9.14
N THR A 211 -10.70 4.56 -9.39
CA THR A 211 -10.26 3.20 -9.73
C THR A 211 -9.78 2.37 -8.55
N MET A 212 -9.93 2.89 -7.33
CA MET A 212 -9.47 2.20 -6.13
C MET A 212 -10.35 0.97 -5.86
N VAL A 213 -9.71 -0.20 -5.80
CA VAL A 213 -10.32 -1.48 -5.45
C VAL A 213 -10.12 -1.72 -3.96
N ILE A 214 -11.21 -2.01 -3.25
CA ILE A 214 -11.23 -2.25 -1.81
C ILE A 214 -12.09 -3.51 -1.58
N LEU A 215 -11.45 -4.60 -1.16
CA LEU A 215 -12.07 -5.91 -0.93
C LEU A 215 -11.86 -6.38 0.51
#